data_AF-A0A9D4R4K2-F1
#
_entry.id   AF-A0A9D4R4K2-F1
#
_cell.length_a   1.000
_cell.length_b   1.000
_cell.length_c   1.000
_cell.angle_alpha   90.00
_cell.angle_beta   90.00
_cell.angle_gamma   90.00
#
_symmetry.space_group_name_H-M   'P 1'
#
loop_
_entity.id
_entity.type
_entity.pdbx_description
1 polymer ?
#
loop_
_entity_poly.entity_id
_entity_poly.type
_entity_poly.pdbx_seq_one_letter_code
_entity_poly.pdbx_strand_id
1 'polypeptide(L)' 'MAEQRKAIGVILFSDPDDISNGDITDVYPHNWWLPPSGAQRGTLLLGDGDPLSADYPPISMIVTTVF' A
#
# COMPACT_ATOMS: atom_id res chain seq x y z
N MET A 1 14.85 0.98 5.67
CA MET A 1 15.96 0.16 5.10
C MET A 1 16.57 0.76 3.83
N ALA A 2 15.80 1.04 2.76
CA ALA A 2 16.37 1.62 1.53
C ALA A 2 17.00 3.01 1.75
N GLU A 3 16.31 3.89 2.49
CA GLU A 3 16.82 5.20 2.91
C GLU A 3 18.15 5.09 3.69
N GLN A 4 18.23 4.17 4.66
CA GLN A 4 19.45 3.91 5.46
C GLN A 4 20.64 3.49 4.58
N ARG A 5 20.36 2.91 3.40
CA ARG A 5 21.37 2.53 2.39
C ARG A 5 21.64 3.65 1.36
N LYS A 6 21.17 4.88 1.60
CA LYS A 6 21.33 6.05 0.73
C LYS A 6 20.71 5.90 -0.66
N ALA A 7 19.67 5.07 -0.80
CA ALA A 7 18.87 5.04 -2.03
C ALA A 7 18.08 6.35 -2.17
N ILE A 8 18.05 6.92 -3.38
CA ILE A 8 17.27 8.14 -3.70
C ILE A 8 15.85 7.83 -4.18
N GLY A 9 15.53 6.54 -4.35
CA GLY A 9 14.25 6.03 -4.81
C GLY A 9 14.21 4.51 -4.77
N VAL A 10 13.00 3.95 -4.81
CA VAL A 10 12.75 2.50 -4.82
C VAL A 10 11.62 2.21 -5.81
N ILE A 11 11.75 1.13 -6.56
CA ILE A 11 10.68 0.56 -7.37
C ILE A 11 10.26 -0.75 -6.69
N LEU A 12 8.96 -0.87 -6.40
CA LEU A 12 8.36 -2.10 -5.88
C LEU A 12 7.53 -2.72 -7.00
N PHE A 13 7.71 -4.01 -7.23
CA PHE A 13 6.94 -4.78 -8.21
C PHE A 13 6.60 -6.15 -7.61
N SER A 14 5.51 -6.75 -8.09
CA SER A 14 5.08 -8.09 -7.70
C SER A 14 5.68 -9.10 -8.68
N ASP A 15 6.52 -10.00 -8.19
CA ASP A 15 7.15 -11.05 -9.01
C ASP A 15 6.12 -12.14 -9.36
N PRO A 16 5.90 -12.48 -10.65
CA PRO A 16 5.00 -13.57 -11.06
C PRO A 16 5.21 -14.89 -10.32
N ASP A 17 6.44 -15.23 -9.95
CA ASP A 17 6.72 -16.47 -9.20
C ASP A 17 6.07 -16.46 -7.81
N ASP A 18 6.00 -15.29 -7.17
CA ASP A 18 5.42 -15.12 -5.83
C ASP A 18 3.89 -14.98 -5.84
N ILE A 19 3.32 -14.47 -6.94
CA ILE A 19 1.91 -14.03 -7.01
C ILE A 19 1.06 -14.75 -8.05
N SER A 20 1.65 -15.56 -8.93
CA SER A 20 0.90 -16.36 -9.91
C SER A 20 1.55 -17.73 -10.20
N ASN A 21 2.43 -18.20 -9.30
CA ASN A 21 3.25 -19.41 -9.50
C ASN A 21 4.02 -19.40 -10.84
N GLY A 22 4.40 -18.22 -11.33
CA GLY A 22 5.13 -18.03 -12.57
C GLY A 22 4.26 -18.03 -13.85
N ASP A 23 2.96 -18.32 -13.76
CA ASP A 23 2.06 -18.30 -14.92
C ASP A 23 1.40 -16.91 -15.05
N ILE A 24 1.74 -16.19 -16.11
CA ILE A 24 1.17 -14.88 -16.43
C ILE A 24 0.01 -14.93 -17.42
N THR A 25 -0.31 -16.13 -17.92
CA THR A 25 -1.34 -16.36 -18.93
C THR A 25 -2.67 -16.79 -18.32
N ASP A 26 -2.65 -17.53 -17.20
CA ASP A 26 -3.83 -17.91 -16.44
C ASP A 26 -4.04 -17.02 -15.21
N VAL A 27 -4.44 -15.78 -15.49
CA VAL A 27 -4.63 -14.70 -14.51
C VAL A 27 -6.03 -14.10 -14.63
N TYR A 28 -6.38 -13.17 -13.74
CA TYR A 28 -7.67 -12.47 -13.83
C TYR A 28 -7.91 -11.89 -15.23
N PRO A 29 -9.10 -12.07 -15.83
CA PRO A 29 -10.36 -12.56 -15.22
C PRO A 29 -10.58 -14.07 -15.22
N HIS A 30 -9.67 -14.87 -15.77
CA HIS A 30 -9.86 -16.33 -15.92
C HIS A 30 -9.52 -17.09 -14.64
N ASN A 31 -8.61 -16.56 -13.85
CA ASN A 31 -8.19 -17.11 -12.57
C ASN A 31 -8.10 -16.00 -11.49
N TRP A 32 -7.81 -16.37 -10.25
CA TRP A 32 -7.71 -15.43 -9.12
C TRP A 32 -6.33 -14.76 -9.00
N TRP A 33 -5.36 -15.15 -9.83
CA TRP A 33 -4.02 -14.60 -9.85
C TRP A 33 -3.94 -13.18 -10.44
N LEU A 34 -2.93 -12.41 -10.02
CA LEU A 34 -2.74 -11.03 -10.44
C LEU A 34 -2.31 -10.97 -11.93
N PRO A 35 -2.97 -10.16 -12.77
CA PRO A 35 -2.55 -9.99 -14.15
C PRO A 35 -1.26 -9.14 -14.24
N PRO A 36 -0.48 -9.23 -15.34
CA PRO A 36 0.75 -8.45 -15.53
C PRO A 36 0.58 -6.92 -15.47
N SER A 37 -0.63 -6.43 -15.73
CA SER A 37 -0.98 -5.01 -15.61
C SER A 37 -1.42 -4.59 -14.20
N GLY A 38 -1.61 -5.55 -13.29
CA GLY A 38 -1.97 -5.31 -11.91
C GLY A 38 -0.78 -4.83 -11.09
N ALA A 39 -1.02 -3.91 -10.17
CA ALA A 39 -0.02 -3.45 -9.22
C ALA A 39 -0.60 -3.43 -7.80
N GLN A 40 0.18 -3.88 -6.83
CA GLN A 40 -0.20 -3.87 -5.43
C GLN A 40 -0.12 -2.44 -4.87
N ARG A 41 -1.22 -1.96 -4.27
CA ARG A 41 -1.24 -0.72 -3.47
C ARG A 41 -1.02 -1.04 -1.99
N GLY A 42 -0.47 -0.08 -1.26
CA GLY A 42 -0.26 -0.18 0.18
C GLY A 42 0.38 1.08 0.73
N THR A 43 0.27 1.29 2.04
CA THR A 43 0.97 2.39 2.72
C THR A 43 2.45 2.06 2.88
N LEU A 44 3.31 3.07 2.75
CA LEU A 44 4.75 2.99 3.08
C LEU A 44 5.06 3.65 4.43
N LEU A 45 4.03 4.08 5.18
CA LEU A 45 4.19 4.62 6.53
C LEU A 45 4.76 3.53 7.44
N LEU A 46 5.78 3.90 8.22
CA LEU A 46 6.47 2.98 9.13
C LEU A 46 5.78 2.83 10.48
N GLY A 47 4.77 3.64 10.76
CA GLY A 47 4.00 3.62 12.01
C GLY A 47 2.50 3.60 11.73
N ASP A 48 1.74 3.34 12.79
CA ASP A 48 0.28 3.22 12.75
C ASP A 48 -0.43 4.54 13.09
N GLY A 49 -1.68 4.67 12.65
CA GLY A 49 -2.53 5.84 12.92
C GLY A 49 -2.31 7.01 11.96
N ASP A 50 -2.90 8.16 12.28
CA ASP A 50 -2.66 9.41 11.54
C ASP A 50 -1.21 9.87 11.78
N PRO A 51 -0.37 10.03 10.74
CA PRO A 51 1.00 10.51 10.90
C PRO A 51 1.13 11.85 11.64
N LEU A 52 0.08 12.66 11.66
CA LEU A 52 0.06 13.97 12.32
C LEU A 52 -0.51 13.92 13.74
N SER A 53 -1.17 12.83 14.14
CA SER A 53 -1.73 12.65 15.48
C SER A 53 -1.49 11.23 16.01
N ALA A 54 -0.21 10.88 16.21
CA ALA A 54 0.17 9.61 16.82
C ALA A 54 -0.47 9.46 18.22
N ASP A 55 -1.11 8.32 18.47
CA ASP A 55 -1.76 7.95 19.73
C ASP A 55 -2.91 8.85 20.23
N TYR A 56 -3.36 9.83 19.42
CA TYR A 56 -4.49 10.69 19.74
C TYR A 56 -5.52 10.71 18.61
N PRO A 57 -6.83 10.83 18.91
CA PRO A 57 -7.83 10.99 17.88
C PRO A 57 -7.54 12.27 17.05
N PRO A 58 -7.58 12.19 15.71
CA PRO A 58 -7.48 13.39 14.88
C PRO A 58 -8.69 14.28 15.16
N ILE A 59 -8.47 15.40 15.83
CA ILE A 59 -9.52 16.34 16.19
C ILE A 59 -9.96 17.14 14.95
N SER A 60 -11.14 16.82 14.42
CA SER A 60 -11.96 17.84 13.75
C SER A 60 -12.70 18.62 14.83
N MET A 61 -12.05 19.61 15.43
CA MET A 61 -12.77 20.62 16.21
C MET A 61 -13.45 21.60 15.24
N ILE A 62 -14.58 21.17 14.65
CA ILE A 62 -15.60 22.11 14.18
C ILE A 62 -16.77 22.04 15.15
N VAL A 63 -16.90 23.11 15.93
CA VAL A 63 -18.13 23.54 16.60
C VAL A 63 -19.21 23.72 15.52
N THR A 64 -20.18 22.81 15.46
CA THR A 64 -21.48 22.92 14.75
C THR A 64 -22.31 21.74 15.26
N THR A 65 -23.46 21.84 15.91
CA THR A 65 -24.40 22.92 16.17
C THR A 65 -25.25 22.45 17.36
N VAL A 66 -25.66 23.37 18.22
CA VAL A 66 -26.76 23.15 19.18
C VAL A 66 -28.05 22.97 18.38
N PHE A 67 -28.69 21.80 18.42
CA PHE A 67 -30.15 21.61 18.34
C PHE A 67 -30.54 20.30 19.03
#